data_AF-A0A924XTR4-F1
#
_entry.id   AF-A0A924XTR4-F1
#
_cell.length_a   1.000
_cell.length_b   1.000
_cell.length_c   1.000
_cell.angle_alpha   90.00
_cell.angle_beta   90.00
_cell.angle_gamma   90.00
#
_symmetry.space_group_name_H-M   'P 1'
#
loop_
_entity.id
_entity.type
_entity.pdbx_description
1 polymer ?
#
loop_
_entity_poly.entity_id
_entity_poly.type
_entity_poly.pdbx_seq_one_letter_code
_entity_poly.pdbx_strand_id
1 'polypeptide(L)' 'MRLLLDTHVLMWVLDEAYRIGPDLTLLLEDPNTEVMVRAVSVWEIAIKCALGRGDFRHRPEAIAAAARSMGF' A
#
# COMPACT_ATOMS: atom_id res chain seq x y z
N MET A 1 8.27 -10.00 12.97
CA MET A 1 8.80 -8.60 12.95
C MET A 1 7.70 -7.66 12.50
N ARG A 2 7.70 -6.37 12.86
CA ARG A 2 6.70 -5.39 12.37
C ARG A 2 7.32 -4.49 11.32
N LEU A 3 6.71 -4.43 10.13
CA LEU A 3 7.15 -3.62 9.00
C LEU A 3 6.09 -2.56 8.70
N LEU A 4 6.38 -1.29 8.99
CA LEU A 4 5.48 -0.18 8.64
C LEU A 4 5.87 0.41 7.28
N LEU A 5 4.98 0.28 6.30
CA LEU A 5 5.19 0.86 4.97
C LEU A 5 4.81 2.34 4.95
N ASP A 6 5.64 3.14 4.28
CA ASP A 6 5.26 4.50 3.91
C ASP A 6 4.22 4.50 2.78
N THR A 7 3.44 5.57 2.65
CA THR A 7 2.43 5.72 1.57
C THR A 7 3.05 5.47 0.19
N HIS A 8 4.25 5.98 -0.10
CA HIS A 8 4.85 5.78 -1.42
C HIS A 8 5.34 4.34 -1.66
N VAL A 9 5.82 3.65 -0.62
CA VAL A 9 6.25 2.25 -0.71
C VAL A 9 5.05 1.35 -0.91
N LEU A 10 3.95 1.60 -0.18
CA LEU A 10 2.69 0.91 -0.39
C LEU A 10 2.23 1.02 -1.85
N MET A 11 2.34 2.21 -2.44
CA MET A 11 2.01 2.40 -3.86
C MET A 11 2.91 1.59 -4.79
N TRP A 12 4.22 1.52 -4.52
CA TRP A 12 5.10 0.65 -5.31
C TRP A 12 4.75 -0.82 -5.16
N VAL A 13 4.44 -1.29 -3.95
CA VAL A 13 4.03 -2.68 -3.75
C VAL A 13 2.76 -3.03 -4.54
N LEU A 14 1.83 -2.09 -4.66
CA LEU A 14 0.54 -2.31 -5.34
C LEU A 14 0.62 -2.18 -6.86
N ASP A 15 1.28 -1.15 -7.38
CA ASP A 15 1.24 -0.77 -8.81
C ASP A 15 2.58 -0.95 -9.54
N GLU A 16 3.70 -0.93 -8.81
CA GLU A 16 5.05 -0.85 -9.39
C GLU A 16 6.03 -1.78 -8.65
N ALA A 17 5.65 -3.04 -8.42
CA ALA A 17 6.41 -3.97 -7.57
C ALA A 17 7.84 -4.24 -8.08
N TYR A 18 8.15 -3.91 -9.33
CA TYR A 18 9.53 -3.93 -9.84
C TYR A 18 10.45 -2.88 -9.18
N ARG A 19 9.89 -1.88 -8.49
CA ARG A 19 10.62 -0.82 -7.79
C ARG A 19 11.03 -1.20 -6.38
N ILE A 20 10.46 -2.26 -5.81
CA ILE A 20 10.91 -2.75 -4.51
C ILE A 20 12.12 -3.68 -4.69
N GLY A 21 13.11 -3.51 -3.81
CA GLY A 21 14.32 -4.34 -3.83
C GLY A 21 14.07 -5.74 -3.25
N PRO A 22 14.98 -6.69 -3.51
CA PRO A 22 14.83 -8.08 -3.10
C PRO A 22 14.68 -8.25 -1.58
N ASP A 23 15.36 -7.43 -0.77
CA ASP A 23 15.25 -7.49 0.69
C ASP A 23 13.84 -7.16 1.18
N LEU A 24 13.20 -6.14 0.58
CA LEU A 24 11.83 -5.77 0.93
C LEU A 24 10.84 -6.83 0.45
N THR A 25 11.06 -7.42 -0.72
CA THR A 25 10.26 -8.55 -1.20
C THR A 25 10.32 -9.73 -0.24
N LEU A 26 11.51 -10.12 0.21
CA LEU A 26 11.68 -11.21 1.19
C LEU A 26 10.96 -10.93 2.50
N LEU A 27 10.99 -9.68 2.97
CA LEU A 27 10.26 -9.29 4.18
C LEU A 27 8.75 -9.31 4.00
N LEU A 28 8.24 -8.94 2.83
CA LEU A 28 6.81 -8.97 2.52
C LEU A 28 6.30 -10.41 2.34
N GLU A 29 7.15 -11.33 1.88
CA GLU A 29 6.82 -12.75 1.69
C GLU A 29 7.00 -13.60 2.97
N ASP A 30 7.73 -13.10 3.98
CA ASP A 30 7.90 -13.80 5.26
C ASP A 30 6.60 -13.82 6.07
N PRO A 31 5.99 -15.00 6.34
CA PRO A 31 4.76 -15.10 7.13
C PRO A 31 4.91 -14.65 8.58
N ASN A 32 6.14 -14.50 9.10
CA ASN A 32 6.41 -13.96 10.44
C ASN A 32 6.55 -12.43 10.46
N THR A 33 6.41 -11.78 9.31
CA THR A 33 6.41 -10.32 9.20
C THR A 33 4.97 -9.80 9.20
N GLU A 34 4.65 -9.01 10.22
CA GLU A 34 3.41 -8.26 10.30
C GLU A 34 3.59 -6.94 9.52
N VAL A 35 2.97 -6.87 8.34
CA VAL A 35 3.00 -5.68 7.49
C VAL A 35 1.90 -4.73 7.92
N MET A 36 2.30 -3.50 8.25
CA MET A 36 1.42 -2.43 8.70
C MET A 36 1.46 -1.28 7.69
N VAL A 37 0.34 -0.59 7.53
CA VAL A 37 0.25 0.68 6.80
C VAL A 37 -0.34 1.75 7.71
N ARG A 38 0.05 3.01 7.52
CA ARG A 38 -0.56 4.09 8.29
C ARG A 38 -2.00 4.30 7.81
N ALA A 39 -2.96 4.39 8.72
CA ALA A 39 -4.36 4.67 8.37
C ALA A 39 -4.51 5.97 7.55
N VAL A 40 -3.68 6.98 7.82
CA VAL A 40 -3.65 8.24 7.05
C VAL A 40 -3.27 8.02 5.57
N SER A 41 -2.45 7.02 5.26
CA SER A 41 -2.04 6.69 3.89
C SER A 41 -3.26 6.34 3.04
N VAL A 42 -4.25 5.62 3.59
CA VAL A 42 -5.49 5.27 2.88
C VAL A 42 -6.30 6.52 2.52
N TRP A 43 -6.37 7.49 3.43
CA TRP A 43 -7.07 8.75 3.21
C TRP A 43 -6.37 9.65 2.20
N GLU A 44 -5.04 9.77 2.28
CA GLU A 44 -4.23 10.52 1.30
C GLU A 44 -4.40 9.97 -0.13
N ILE A 45 -4.43 8.64 -0.25
CA ILE A 45 -4.67 7.94 -1.52
C ILE A 45 -6.07 8.28 -2.03
N ALA A 46 -7.11 8.17 -1.20
CA ALA A 46 -8.48 8.47 -1.59
C ALA A 46 -8.64 9.91 -2.10
N ILE A 47 -8.01 10.89 -1.44
CA ILE A 47 -8.04 12.29 -1.88
C ILE A 47 -7.30 12.48 -3.20
N LYS A 48 -6.11 11.89 -3.37
CA LYS A 48 -5.34 12.00 -4.61
C LYS A 48 -6.09 11.40 -5.80
N CYS A 49 -6.80 10.28 -5.61
CA CYS A 49 -7.69 9.72 -6.62
C CYS A 49 -8.86 10.66 -6.93
N ALA A 50 -9.54 11.21 -5.92
CA ALA A 50 -10.66 12.13 -6.11
C ALA A 50 -10.28 13.42 -6.85
N LEU A 51 -9.02 13.86 -6.70
CA LEU A 51 -8.47 15.02 -7.41
C LEU A 51 -8.04 14.71 -8.85
N GLY A 52 -8.23 13.49 -9.35
CA GLY A 52 -7.91 13.12 -10.73
C GLY A 52 -6.42 13.18 -11.06
N ARG A 53 -5.54 13.12 -10.05
CA ARG A 53 -4.09 13.01 -10.31
C ARG A 53 -3.82 11.62 -10.89
N GLY A 54 -3.55 11.57 -12.20
CA GLY A 54 -3.49 10.37 -13.04
C GLY A 54 -2.45 9.31 -12.69
N ASP A 55 -1.72 9.48 -11.59
CA ASP A 55 -0.75 8.51 -11.08
C ASP A 55 -1.41 7.38 -10.26
N PHE A 56 -2.71 7.46 -9.96
CA PHE A 56 -3.46 6.43 -9.25
C PHE A 56 -4.31 5.59 -10.21
N ARG A 57 -3.81 4.41 -10.57
CA ARG A 57 -4.50 3.49 -11.50
C ARG A 57 -5.55 2.61 -10.82
N HIS A 58 -5.49 2.49 -9.50
CA HIS A 58 -6.45 1.72 -8.72
C HIS A 58 -7.67 2.55 -8.34
N ARG A 59 -8.85 1.96 -8.56
CA ARG A 59 -10.12 2.52 -8.11
C ARG A 59 -10.09 2.68 -6.57
N PRO A 60 -10.49 3.84 -6.03
CA PRO A 60 -10.54 4.08 -4.57
C PRO A 60 -11.26 2.98 -3.80
N GLU A 61 -12.29 2.40 -4.41
CA GLU A 61 -13.10 1.32 -3.86
C GLU A 61 -12.29 0.02 -3.67
N ALA A 62 -11.36 -0.28 -4.58
CA ALA A 62 -10.50 -1.46 -4.49
C ALA A 62 -9.48 -1.32 -3.36
N ILE A 63 -8.90 -0.13 -3.19
CA ILE A 63 -7.96 0.17 -2.10
C ILE A 63 -8.69 0.16 -0.76
N ALA A 64 -9.88 0.75 -0.67
CA ALA A 64 -10.70 0.73 0.53
C ALA A 64 -11.16 -0.69 0.91
N ALA A 65 -11.45 -1.54 -0.06
CA ALA A 65 -11.77 -2.95 0.17
C ALA A 65 -10.55 -3.73 0.67
N ALA A 66 -9.37 -3.51 0.07
CA ALA A 66 -8.12 -4.12 0.53
C ALA A 66 -7.80 -3.69 1.98
N ALA A 67 -7.89 -2.39 2.29
CA ALA A 67 -7.68 -1.88 3.64
C ALA A 67 -8.63 -2.52 4.66
N ARG A 68 -9.93 -2.64 4.35
CA ARG A 68 -10.90 -3.32 5.22
C ARG A 68 -10.59 -4.80 5.42
N SER A 69 -10.17 -5.51 4.36
CA SER A 69 -9.79 -6.93 4.46
C SER A 69 -8.53 -7.16 5.29
N MET A 70 -7.69 -6.12 5.45
CA MET A 70 -6.48 -6.14 6.27
C MET A 70 -6.72 -5.66 7.72
N GLY A 71 -7.98 -5.40 8.11
CA GLY A 71 -8.34 -5.08 9.49
C GLY A 71 -8.27 -3.59 9.87
N PHE A 72 -8.32 -2.69 8.88
CA PHE A 72 -8.49 -1.24 9.10
C PHE A 72 -9.96 -0.81 9.06
#